data_AF-A0A8X6TZ56-F1
#
_entry.id   AF-A0A8X6TZ56-F1
#
_cell.length_a   1.000
_cell.length_b   1.000
_cell.length_c   1.000
_cell.angle_alpha   90.00
_cell.angle_beta   90.00
_cell.angle_gamma   90.00
#
_symmetry.space_group_name_H-M   'P 1'
#
loop_
_entity.id
_entity.type
_entity.pdbx_description
1 polymer ?
#
loop_
_entity_poly.entity_id
_entity_poly.type
_entity_poly.pdbx_seq_one_letter_code
_entity_poly.pdbx_strand_id
1 'polypeptide(L)'
;MTIEMIAESLNMSVGSVFTIMKEDLKKKKLCVRFVPHTLTTEQKEHRIASSEDLITAADEDPNFLKTIVTGDESWCLEYDQ
;
A
#
# COMPACT_ATOMS: atom_id res chain seq x y z
N MET A 1 -2.86 8.09 15.14
CA MET A 1 -3.26 9.38 15.72
C MET A 1 -4.76 9.57 15.48
N THR A 2 -5.54 9.71 16.53
CA THR A 2 -7.00 9.89 16.45
C THR A 2 -7.37 11.36 16.65
N ILE A 3 -8.64 11.72 16.45
CA ILE A 3 -9.13 13.10 16.65
C ILE A 3 -9.06 13.46 18.13
N GLU A 4 -9.33 12.50 19.01
CA GLU A 4 -9.26 12.63 20.46
C GLU A 4 -7.84 12.93 20.93
N MET A 5 -6.83 12.21 20.40
CA MET A 5 -5.42 12.48 20.72
C MET A 5 -4.98 13.90 20.33
N ILE A 6 -5.52 14.43 19.23
CA ILE A 6 -5.23 15.78 18.76
C ILE A 6 -5.98 16.82 19.61
N ALA A 7 -7.22 16.53 19.99
CA ALA A 7 -8.01 17.38 20.87
C ALA A 7 -7.36 17.53 22.24
N GLU A 8 -6.85 16.43 22.80
CA GLU A 8 -6.10 16.42 24.05
C GLU A 8 -4.78 17.21 23.94
N SER A 9 -3.99 16.99 22.88
CA SER A 9 -2.71 17.68 22.72
C SER A 9 -2.84 19.18 22.47
N LEU A 10 -3.94 19.62 21.86
CA LEU A 10 -4.23 21.03 21.60
C LEU A 10 -5.12 21.68 22.67
N ASN A 11 -5.57 20.93 23.69
CA ASN A 11 -6.56 21.36 24.68
C ASN A 11 -7.82 21.98 24.02
N MET A 12 -8.31 21.33 22.97
CA MET A 12 -9.48 21.73 22.19
C MET A 12 -10.61 20.73 22.33
N SER A 13 -11.85 21.14 22.04
CA SER A 13 -12.94 20.18 21.95
C SER A 13 -12.75 19.26 20.73
N VAL A 14 -13.14 18.00 20.86
CA VAL A 14 -13.12 17.01 19.76
C VAL A 14 -13.89 17.53 18.54
N GLY A 15 -15.02 18.21 18.76
CA GLY A 15 -15.82 18.81 17.70
C GLY A 15 -15.08 19.91 16.94
N SER A 16 -14.35 20.78 17.66
CA SER A 16 -13.51 21.81 17.03
C SER A 16 -12.41 21.21 16.18
N VAL A 17 -11.72 20.18 16.68
CA VAL A 17 -10.68 19.48 15.90
C VAL A 17 -11.26 18.77 14.68
N PHE A 18 -12.44 18.14 14.80
CA PHE A 18 -13.13 17.53 13.68
C PHE A 18 -13.47 18.54 12.59
N THR A 19 -14.05 19.69 12.96
CA THR A 19 -14.39 20.77 12.03
C THR A 19 -13.14 21.31 11.34
N ILE A 20 -12.08 21.61 12.09
CA ILE A 20 -10.83 22.12 11.50
C ILE A 20 -10.23 21.08 10.54
N MET A 21 -10.15 19.81 10.94
CA MET A 21 -9.61 18.75 10.09
C MET A 21 -10.41 18.58 8.81
N LYS A 22 -11.75 18.55 8.91
CA LYS A 22 -12.62 18.26 7.77
C LYS A 22 -12.88 19.48 6.88
N GLU A 23 -13.16 20.64 7.48
CA GLU A 23 -13.64 21.83 6.78
C GLU A 23 -12.54 22.85 6.49
N ASP A 24 -11.62 23.10 7.42
CA ASP A 24 -10.58 24.12 7.21
C ASP A 24 -9.35 23.53 6.49
N LEU A 25 -8.93 22.33 6.91
CA LEU A 25 -7.76 21.63 6.37
C LEU A 25 -8.09 20.62 5.27
N LYS A 26 -9.39 20.40 5.01
CA LYS A 26 -9.92 19.47 3.98
C LYS A 26 -9.28 18.06 4.03
N LYS A 27 -9.02 17.56 5.24
CA LYS A 27 -8.48 16.20 5.46
C LYS A 27 -9.60 15.18 5.48
N LYS A 28 -9.28 13.98 5.01
CA LYS A 28 -10.16 12.80 5.05
C LYS A 28 -9.43 11.68 5.78
N LYS A 29 -10.16 10.96 6.65
CA LYS A 29 -9.67 9.71 7.21
C LYS A 29 -9.64 8.66 6.10
N LEU A 30 -8.45 8.19 5.75
CA LEU A 30 -8.25 7.11 4.80
C LEU A 30 -7.87 5.85 5.58
N CYS A 31 -8.54 4.74 5.27
CA CYS A 31 -8.08 3.44 5.71
C CYS A 31 -6.86 3.07 4.89
N VAL A 32 -5.80 2.62 5.56
CA VAL A 32 -4.60 2.11 4.89
C VAL A 32 -4.95 0.84 4.13
N ARG A 33 -4.30 0.61 2.99
CA ARG A 33 -4.45 -0.61 2.21
C ARG A 33 -3.71 -1.75 2.91
N PHE A 34 -4.27 -2.97 2.88
CA PHE A 34 -3.56 -4.15 3.33
C PHE A 34 -2.37 -4.42 2.41
N VAL A 35 -1.19 -4.58 3.00
CA VAL A 35 0.05 -4.94 2.29
C VAL A 35 0.51 -6.32 2.79
N PRO A 36 0.92 -7.25 1.91
CA PRO A 36 1.24 -8.62 2.32
C PRO A 36 2.34 -8.71 3.38
N HIS A 37 3.37 -7.89 3.27
CA HIS A 37 4.54 -7.92 4.15
C HIS A 37 5.13 -6.54 4.38
N THR A 38 5.69 -6.32 5.57
CA THR A 38 6.55 -5.17 5.86
C THR A 38 7.97 -5.50 5.45
N LEU A 39 8.44 -4.90 4.34
CA LEU A 39 9.76 -5.17 3.80
C LEU A 39 10.88 -4.43 4.55
N THR A 40 12.02 -5.08 4.70
CA THR A 40 13.27 -4.44 5.14
C THR A 40 13.81 -3.50 4.06
N THR A 41 14.78 -2.64 4.40
CA THR A 41 15.43 -1.76 3.42
C THR A 41 16.09 -2.57 2.30
N GLU A 42 16.85 -3.60 2.66
CA GLU A 42 17.53 -4.50 1.71
C GLU A 42 16.53 -5.20 0.76
N GLN A 43 15.40 -5.71 1.27
CA GLN A 43 14.36 -6.33 0.43
C GLN A 43 13.74 -5.34 -0.57
N LYS A 44 13.63 -4.06 -0.20
CA LYS A 44 13.14 -3.02 -1.10
C LYS A 44 14.16 -2.71 -2.19
N GLU A 45 15.43 -2.59 -1.83
CA GLU A 45 16.54 -2.35 -2.77
C GLU A 45 16.62 -3.50 -3.77
N HIS A 46 16.59 -4.74 -3.30
CA HIS A 46 16.58 -5.91 -4.18
C HIS A 46 15.35 -5.91 -5.11
N ARG A 47 14.16 -5.57 -4.61
CA ARG A 47 12.95 -5.47 -5.45
C ARG A 47 13.09 -4.40 -6.54
N ILE A 48 13.68 -3.25 -6.23
CA ILE A 48 13.90 -2.18 -7.20
C ILE A 48 14.87 -2.67 -8.28
N ALA A 49 16.04 -3.17 -7.88
CA ALA A 49 17.05 -3.68 -8.81
C ALA A 49 16.48 -4.76 -9.75
N SER A 50 15.81 -5.79 -9.19
CA SER A 50 15.19 -6.82 -10.04
C SER A 50 14.11 -6.27 -10.98
N SER A 51 13.39 -5.23 -10.57
CA SER A 51 12.37 -4.62 -11.44
C SER A 51 13.00 -3.80 -12.57
N GLU A 52 14.09 -3.08 -12.28
CA GLU A 52 14.86 -2.32 -13.29
C GLU A 52 15.46 -3.24 -14.34
N ASP A 53 16.02 -4.39 -13.93
CA ASP A 53 16.53 -5.41 -14.85
C ASP A 53 15.42 -5.95 -15.77
N LEU A 54 14.25 -6.27 -15.20
CA LEU A 54 13.10 -6.77 -15.96
C LEU A 54 12.53 -5.73 -16.94
N ILE A 55 12.50 -4.46 -16.55
CA ILE A 55 12.07 -3.35 -17.42
C ILE A 55 13.05 -3.22 -18.58
N THR A 56 14.35 -3.21 -18.30
CA THR A 56 15.40 -3.12 -19.33
C THR A 56 15.27 -4.26 -20.34
N ALA A 57 15.12 -5.50 -19.86
CA ALA A 57 14.94 -6.67 -20.73
C ALA A 57 13.66 -6.57 -21.59
N ALA A 58 12.57 -6.03 -21.04
CA ALA A 58 11.32 -5.84 -21.77
C ALA A 58 11.42 -4.72 -22.83
N ASP A 59 12.22 -3.68 -22.58
CA ASP A 59 12.45 -2.58 -23.52
C ASP A 59 13.40 -3.00 -24.67
N GLU A 60 14.36 -3.90 -24.40
CA GLU A 60 15.31 -4.40 -25.39
C GLU A 60 14.68 -5.43 -26.36
N ASP A 61 13.79 -6.30 -25.87
CA ASP A 61 13.09 -7.29 -26.70
C ASP A 61 11.57 -7.14 -26.62
N PRO A 62 10.91 -6.66 -27.70
CA PRO A 62 9.45 -6.57 -27.78
C PRO A 62 8.72 -7.90 -27.61
N ASN A 63 9.41 -9.05 -27.73
CA ASN A 63 8.83 -10.38 -27.50
C ASN A 63 9.11 -10.95 -26.11
N PHE A 64 9.89 -10.28 -25.26
CA PHE A 64 10.30 -10.75 -23.94
C PHE A 64 9.12 -11.32 -23.14
N LEU A 65 8.04 -10.55 -23.00
CA LEU A 65 6.85 -10.96 -22.25
C LEU A 65 6.16 -12.21 -22.83
N LYS A 66 6.26 -12.47 -24.13
CA LYS A 66 5.66 -13.66 -24.77
C LYS A 66 6.41 -14.95 -24.45
N THR A 67 7.66 -14.83 -23.98
CA THR A 67 8.48 -15.98 -23.61
C THR A 67 8.28 -16.42 -22.16
N ILE A 68 7.64 -15.59 -21.34
CA ILE A 68 7.44 -15.86 -19.91
C ILE A 68 6.28 -16.85 -19.72
N VAL A 69 6.56 -17.94 -19.01
CA VAL A 69 5.55 -18.87 -18.49
C VAL A 69 5.61 -18.81 -16.97
N THR A 70 4.48 -18.53 -16.31
CA THR A 70 4.37 -18.42 -14.85
C THR A 70 3.24 -19.29 -14.31
N GLY A 71 3.33 -19.68 -13.04
CA GLY A 71 2.32 -20.44 -12.33
C GLY A 71 2.47 -20.24 -10.82
N ASP A 72 1.36 -20.24 -10.10
CA ASP A 72 1.30 -20.18 -8.63
C ASP A 72 0.09 -20.99 -8.16
N GLU A 73 0.13 -21.47 -6.92
CA GLU A 73 -0.92 -22.29 -6.33
C GLU A 73 -1.87 -21.42 -5.50
N SER A 74 -3.16 -21.69 -5.58
CA SER A 74 -4.18 -21.01 -4.76
C SER A 74 -5.04 -22.05 -4.07
N TRP A 75 -5.36 -21.78 -2.81
CA TRP A 75 -6.22 -22.65 -2.02
C TRP A 75 -7.66 -22.63 -2.55
N CYS A 76 -8.19 -23.79 -2.92
CA CYS A 76 -9.61 -23.98 -3.21
C CYS A 76 -10.32 -24.39 -1.93
N LEU A 77 -11.24 -23.55 -1.45
CA LEU A 77 -12.06 -23.87 -0.28
C LEU A 77 -13.30 -24.64 -0.73
N GLU A 78 -13.41 -25.90 -0.34
CA GLU A 78 -14.64 -26.67 -0.43
C GLU A 78 -15.48 -26.41 0.83
N TYR A 79 -16.77 -26.11 0.64
CA TYR A 79 -17.72 -26.00 1.74
C TYR A 79 -18.50 -27.30 1.84
N ASP A 80 -18.62 -27.86 3.05
CA ASP A 80 -19.54 -28.98 3.31
C ASP A 80 -20.97 -28.52 2.96
N GLN A 81 -21.63 -29.28 2.09
CA GLN A 81 -23.00 -29.01 1.62
C GLN A 81 -24.06 -29.25 2.69
#